data_AF-A0A258NCW7-F1
#
_entry.id   AF-A0A258NCW7-F1
#
_cell.length_a   1.000
_cell.length_b   1.000
_cell.length_c   1.000
_cell.angle_alpha   90.00
_cell.angle_beta   90.00
_cell.angle_gamma   90.00
#
_symmetry.space_group_name_H-M   'P 1'
#
loop_
_entity.id
_entity.type
_entity.pdbx_description
1 polymer ?
#
loop_
_entity_poly.entity_id
_entity_poly.type
_entity_poly.pdbx_seq_one_letter_code
_entity_poly.pdbx_strand_id
1 'polypeptide(L)'
;ASMPWLDINQERHHAYMGYVGMVKLVEEIDKALYNPIWEQVRKAAPWEVAGTNWQAVAMAQMDAEAAALAADPVAAEAARRAKKICNCKSVDLGTIEDAIAAHGLTDVEGVRTHTTASGGCGACSERIDDILASVAVTAVPALQAAE
;
A
#
# COMPACT_ATOMS: atom_id res chain seq x y z
N ALA A 1 44.09 21.17 11.25
CA ALA A 1 44.61 19.79 11.28
C ALA A 1 43.66 18.95 12.12
N SER A 2 43.11 17.84 11.59
CA SER A 2 42.38 16.87 12.42
C SER A 2 43.40 16.04 13.17
N MET A 3 43.80 16.50 14.35
CA MET A 3 44.61 15.70 15.26
C MET A 3 43.69 14.71 15.97
N PRO A 4 43.92 13.38 15.84
CA PRO A 4 43.13 12.39 16.55
C PRO A 4 43.52 12.45 18.04
N TRP A 5 42.57 12.81 18.88
CA TRP A 5 42.73 12.79 20.34
C TRP A 5 42.13 11.50 20.89
N LEU A 6 42.84 10.85 21.80
CA LEU A 6 42.31 9.73 22.56
C LEU A 6 41.53 10.29 23.75
N ASP A 7 40.20 10.13 23.74
CA ASP A 7 39.37 10.55 24.85
C ASP A 7 39.58 9.63 26.06
N ILE A 8 40.08 10.22 27.14
CA ILE A 8 40.49 9.52 28.35
C ILE A 8 39.41 9.77 29.45
N ASN A 9 38.24 9.10 29.36
CA ASN A 9 37.19 9.04 30.41
C ASN A 9 37.45 8.08 31.61
N GLN A 10 37.09 8.49 32.84
CA GLN A 10 37.36 7.79 34.11
C GLN A 10 36.74 6.37 34.25
N GLU A 11 35.74 6.01 33.45
CA GLU A 11 35.03 4.70 33.55
C GLU A 11 35.66 3.57 32.70
N ARG A 12 36.87 3.76 32.19
CA ARG A 12 37.54 2.82 31.29
C ARG A 12 37.89 1.48 31.95
N HIS A 13 37.73 0.39 31.20
CA HIS A 13 38.15 -0.96 31.60
C HIS A 13 39.66 -1.23 31.43
N HIS A 14 40.37 -0.37 30.68
CA HIS A 14 41.81 -0.51 30.43
C HIS A 14 42.56 0.78 30.78
N ALA A 15 43.61 0.65 31.59
CA ALA A 15 44.48 1.75 31.97
C ALA A 15 45.58 1.95 30.92
N TYR A 16 45.74 3.19 30.44
CA TYR A 16 46.74 3.56 29.44
C TYR A 16 47.88 4.43 30.01
N MET A 17 48.15 4.33 31.31
CA MET A 17 49.21 5.12 31.97
C MET A 17 50.60 4.49 31.81
N GLY A 18 51.60 5.34 31.53
CA GLY A 18 53.01 4.94 31.45
C GLY A 18 53.29 3.99 30.28
N TYR A 19 54.48 3.38 30.29
CA TYR A 19 54.93 2.51 29.19
C TYR A 19 54.02 1.28 29.00
N VAL A 20 53.65 0.62 30.10
CA VAL A 20 52.73 -0.55 30.07
C VAL A 20 51.38 -0.16 29.48
N GLY A 21 50.86 1.02 29.83
CA GLY A 21 49.63 1.54 29.29
C GLY A 21 49.71 1.91 27.81
N MET A 22 50.85 2.41 27.33
CA MET A 22 51.07 2.65 25.90
C MET A 22 51.07 1.34 25.10
N VAL A 23 51.69 0.28 25.62
CA VAL A 23 51.61 -1.06 25.00
C VAL A 23 50.17 -1.54 24.94
N LYS A 24 49.43 -1.40 26.05
CA LYS A 24 48.00 -1.76 26.12
C LYS A 24 47.15 -0.98 25.12
N LEU A 25 47.44 0.31 24.91
CA LEU A 25 46.76 1.12 23.91
C LEU A 25 46.99 0.59 22.50
N VAL A 26 48.23 0.24 22.16
CA VAL A 26 48.57 -0.33 20.85
C VAL A 26 47.83 -1.66 20.62
N GLU A 27 47.72 -2.52 21.64
CA GLU A 27 46.93 -3.75 21.55
C GLU A 27 45.45 -3.50 21.26
N GLU A 28 44.83 -2.50 21.90
CA GLU A 28 43.41 -2.20 21.65
C GLU A 28 43.21 -1.53 20.28
N ILE A 29 44.17 -0.73 19.81
CA ILE A 29 44.16 -0.22 18.44
C ILE A 29 44.27 -1.37 17.44
N ASP A 30 45.16 -2.34 17.67
CA ASP A 30 45.31 -3.52 16.81
C ASP A 30 43.99 -4.30 16.70
N LYS A 31 43.35 -4.60 17.84
CA LYS A 31 42.03 -5.23 17.86
C LYS A 31 40.98 -4.42 17.12
N ALA A 32 40.98 -3.10 17.30
CA ALA A 32 40.04 -2.22 16.63
C ALA A 32 40.28 -2.18 15.12
N LEU A 33 41.52 -2.22 14.63
CA LEU A 33 41.83 -2.18 13.20
C LEU A 33 41.50 -3.51 12.50
N TYR A 34 41.79 -4.64 13.15
CA TYR A 34 41.63 -5.98 12.56
C TYR A 34 40.35 -6.71 13.01
N ASN A 35 39.38 -6.00 13.58
CA ASN A 35 38.13 -6.61 14.00
C ASN A 35 37.36 -7.19 12.79
N PRO A 36 37.01 -8.49 12.78
CA PRO A 36 36.27 -9.10 11.66
C PRO A 36 34.89 -8.49 11.43
N ILE A 37 34.35 -7.75 12.40
CA ILE A 37 33.09 -7.01 12.25
C ILE A 37 33.11 -6.04 11.08
N TRP A 38 34.29 -5.52 10.71
CA TRP A 38 34.38 -4.53 9.64
C TRP A 38 34.02 -5.09 8.26
N GLU A 39 34.22 -6.39 8.03
CA GLU A 39 33.73 -7.02 6.80
C GLU A 39 32.21 -7.00 6.74
N GLN A 40 31.52 -7.10 7.88
CA GLN A 40 30.06 -7.05 7.95
C GLN A 40 29.55 -5.62 7.82
N VAL A 41 30.16 -4.66 8.51
CA VAL A 41 29.75 -3.24 8.50
C VAL A 41 29.98 -2.58 7.14
N ARG A 42 30.98 -3.05 6.37
CA ARG A 42 31.24 -2.56 5.00
C ARG A 42 30.35 -3.20 3.93
N LYS A 43 29.55 -4.21 4.25
CA LYS A 43 28.56 -4.74 3.29
C LYS A 43 27.53 -3.65 3.02
N ALA A 44 27.13 -3.53 1.75
CA ALA A 44 26.00 -2.69 1.39
C ALA A 44 24.80 -3.08 2.26
N ALA A 45 24.02 -2.09 2.68
CA ALA A 45 22.87 -2.39 3.50
C ALA A 45 21.91 -3.29 2.71
N PRO A 46 21.21 -4.25 3.36
CA PRO A 46 20.34 -5.19 2.65
C PRO A 46 19.27 -4.52 1.77
N TRP A 47 18.84 -3.30 2.12
CA TRP A 47 17.87 -2.51 1.35
C TRP A 47 18.50 -1.66 0.23
N GLU A 48 19.82 -1.57 0.12
CA GLU A 48 20.54 -0.90 -0.97
C GLU A 48 20.78 -1.85 -2.17
N VAL A 49 20.58 -3.15 -1.99
CA VAL A 49 20.72 -4.14 -3.07
C VAL A 49 19.57 -3.98 -4.06
N ALA A 50 19.88 -3.47 -5.26
CA ALA A 50 18.93 -3.36 -6.35
C ALA A 50 18.39 -4.75 -6.73
N GLY A 51 17.08 -4.94 -6.59
CA GLY A 51 16.38 -6.15 -7.04
C GLY A 51 15.44 -6.77 -6.01
N THR A 52 15.60 -6.48 -4.71
CA THR A 52 14.69 -7.04 -3.68
C THR A 52 14.45 -6.07 -2.52
N ASN A 53 14.13 -4.81 -2.82
CA ASN A 53 13.56 -3.96 -1.78
C ASN A 53 12.08 -4.34 -1.56
N TRP A 54 11.57 -4.05 -0.37
CA TRP A 54 10.19 -4.39 -0.01
C TRP A 54 9.15 -3.74 -0.92
N GLN A 55 9.47 -2.57 -1.52
CA GLN A 55 8.59 -1.87 -2.46
C GLN A 55 8.44 -2.66 -3.76
N ALA A 56 9.53 -3.16 -4.33
CA ALA A 56 9.55 -3.95 -5.56
C ALA A 56 8.80 -5.27 -5.37
N VAL A 57 8.98 -5.93 -4.22
CA VAL A 57 8.24 -7.15 -3.88
C VAL A 57 6.74 -6.87 -3.75
N ALA A 58 6.37 -5.79 -3.04
CA ALA A 58 4.97 -5.39 -2.90
C ALA A 58 4.32 -5.04 -4.24
N MET A 59 5.01 -4.29 -5.11
CA MET A 59 4.52 -3.95 -6.45
C MET A 59 4.34 -5.20 -7.30
N ALA A 60 5.33 -6.11 -7.33
CA ALA A 60 5.22 -7.35 -8.10
C ALA A 60 4.06 -8.24 -7.62
N GLN A 61 3.80 -8.27 -6.31
CA GLN A 61 2.65 -8.97 -5.76
C GLN A 61 1.32 -8.35 -6.20
N MET A 62 1.20 -7.02 -6.12
CA MET A 62 -0.01 -6.30 -6.57
C MET A 62 -0.26 -6.52 -8.07
N ASP A 63 0.79 -6.46 -8.89
CA ASP A 63 0.70 -6.69 -10.33
C ASP A 63 0.27 -8.14 -10.64
N ALA A 64 0.78 -9.11 -9.89
CA ALA A 64 0.38 -10.52 -10.01
C ALA A 64 -1.09 -10.74 -9.60
N GLU A 65 -1.54 -10.11 -8.51
CA GLU A 65 -2.95 -10.16 -8.08
C GLU A 65 -3.88 -9.49 -9.10
N ALA A 66 -3.48 -8.34 -9.66
CA ALA A 66 -4.22 -7.66 -10.71
C ALA A 66 -4.30 -8.50 -11.99
N ALA A 67 -3.20 -9.14 -12.40
CA ALA A 67 -3.16 -10.04 -13.54
C ALA A 67 -4.05 -11.28 -13.33
N ALA A 68 -4.04 -11.85 -12.12
CA ALA A 68 -4.91 -12.96 -11.76
C ALA A 68 -6.40 -12.56 -11.81
N LEU A 69 -6.75 -11.39 -11.28
CA LEU A 69 -8.11 -10.87 -11.34
C LEU A 69 -8.54 -10.57 -12.78
N ALA A 70 -7.65 -10.05 -13.62
CA ALA A 70 -7.94 -9.79 -15.03
C ALA A 70 -8.13 -11.07 -15.85
N ALA A 71 -7.46 -12.17 -15.48
CA ALA A 71 -7.59 -13.45 -16.16
C ALA A 71 -8.90 -14.19 -15.85
N ASP A 72 -9.55 -13.90 -14.73
CA ASP A 72 -10.84 -14.48 -14.33
C ASP A 72 -11.98 -13.45 -14.46
N PRO A 73 -12.79 -13.51 -15.53
CA PRO A 73 -13.87 -12.55 -15.75
C PRO A 73 -14.98 -12.63 -14.69
N VAL A 74 -15.19 -13.78 -14.06
CA VAL A 74 -16.22 -13.94 -13.01
C VAL A 74 -15.73 -13.27 -11.72
N ALA A 75 -14.48 -13.49 -11.34
CA ALA A 75 -13.88 -12.82 -10.19
C ALA A 75 -13.76 -11.30 -10.41
N ALA A 76 -13.39 -10.86 -11.62
CA ALA A 76 -13.35 -9.44 -11.98
C ALA A 76 -14.72 -8.77 -11.79
N GLU A 77 -15.79 -9.41 -12.27
CA GLU A 77 -17.15 -8.89 -12.13
C GLU A 77 -17.63 -8.90 -10.68
N ALA A 78 -17.33 -9.95 -9.91
CA ALA A 78 -17.62 -9.98 -8.48
C ALA A 78 -16.90 -8.85 -7.71
N ALA A 79 -15.63 -8.60 -8.01
CA ALA A 79 -14.85 -7.52 -7.42
C ALA A 79 -15.40 -6.14 -7.79
N ARG A 80 -15.83 -5.94 -9.06
CA ARG A 80 -16.50 -4.71 -9.52
C ARG A 80 -17.77 -4.47 -8.72
N ARG A 81 -18.65 -5.48 -8.62
CA ARG A 81 -19.93 -5.39 -7.89
C ARG A 81 -19.74 -5.16 -6.40
N ALA A 82 -18.69 -5.72 -5.79
CA ALA A 82 -18.40 -5.53 -4.37
C ALA A 82 -17.87 -4.12 -4.02
N LYS A 83 -17.50 -3.30 -5.01
CA LYS A 83 -16.99 -1.94 -4.80
C LYS A 83 -17.99 -1.10 -4.02
N LYS A 84 -17.56 -0.55 -2.89
CA LYS A 84 -18.41 0.29 -2.04
C LYS A 84 -18.62 1.66 -2.67
N ILE A 85 -19.89 1.98 -2.91
CA ILE A 85 -20.32 3.29 -3.44
C ILE A 85 -20.69 4.22 -2.28
N CYS A 86 -21.43 3.71 -1.28
CA CYS A 86 -21.75 4.45 -0.07
C CYS A 86 -20.94 3.93 1.13
N ASN A 87 -19.92 4.67 1.55
CA ASN A 87 -19.09 4.28 2.71
C ASN A 87 -19.83 4.44 4.05
N CYS A 88 -20.78 5.37 4.17
CA CYS A 88 -21.49 5.60 5.44
C CYS A 88 -22.48 4.49 5.82
N LYS A 89 -23.01 3.79 4.83
CA LYS A 89 -24.01 2.72 5.01
C LYS A 89 -23.52 1.38 4.45
N SER A 90 -22.26 1.32 4.02
CA SER A 90 -21.60 0.14 3.46
C SER A 90 -22.35 -0.49 2.28
N VAL A 91 -22.96 0.33 1.42
CA VAL A 91 -23.68 -0.14 0.22
C VAL A 91 -22.71 -0.27 -0.95
N ASP A 92 -22.70 -1.43 -1.59
CA ASP A 92 -21.90 -1.73 -2.77
C ASP A 92 -22.64 -1.49 -4.09
N LEU A 93 -21.87 -1.47 -5.18
CA LEU A 93 -22.34 -1.23 -6.53
C LEU A 93 -23.38 -2.27 -6.96
N GLY A 94 -23.11 -3.56 -6.70
CA GLY A 94 -24.01 -4.65 -7.03
C GLY A 94 -25.39 -4.48 -6.38
N THR A 95 -25.43 -4.10 -5.11
CA THR A 95 -26.69 -3.82 -4.40
C THR A 95 -27.49 -2.68 -5.06
N ILE A 96 -26.82 -1.63 -5.55
CA ILE A 96 -27.47 -0.50 -6.22
C ILE A 96 -27.99 -0.93 -7.60
N GLU A 97 -27.17 -1.64 -8.39
CA GLU A 97 -27.57 -2.16 -9.69
C GLU A 97 -28.77 -3.12 -9.60
N ASP A 98 -28.77 -4.01 -8.59
CA ASP A 98 -29.88 -4.93 -8.35
C ASP A 98 -31.16 -4.18 -7.98
N ALA A 99 -31.07 -3.14 -7.15
CA ALA A 99 -32.23 -2.32 -6.79
C ALA A 99 -32.78 -1.54 -7.98
N ILE A 100 -31.91 -0.98 -8.84
CA ILE A 100 -32.31 -0.30 -10.07
C ILE A 100 -33.03 -1.29 -10.99
N ALA A 101 -32.46 -2.48 -11.22
CA ALA A 101 -33.05 -3.49 -12.09
C ALA A 101 -34.38 -4.03 -11.55
N ALA A 102 -34.48 -4.27 -10.24
CA ALA A 102 -35.68 -4.83 -9.61
C ALA A 102 -36.86 -3.83 -9.54
N HIS A 103 -36.57 -2.54 -9.42
CA HIS A 103 -37.59 -1.51 -9.18
C HIS A 103 -37.70 -0.45 -10.30
N GLY A 104 -36.88 -0.53 -11.34
CA GLY A 104 -36.89 0.42 -12.46
C GLY A 104 -36.55 1.86 -12.05
N LEU A 105 -35.57 2.02 -11.14
CA LEU A 105 -35.24 3.31 -10.54
C LEU A 105 -34.53 4.23 -11.54
N THR A 106 -34.93 5.51 -11.58
CA THR A 106 -34.37 6.52 -12.50
C THR A 106 -33.77 7.73 -11.80
N ASP A 107 -33.80 7.77 -10.47
CA ASP A 107 -33.30 8.89 -9.67
C ASP A 107 -32.62 8.44 -8.37
N VAL A 108 -31.85 9.36 -7.77
CA VAL A 108 -31.14 9.11 -6.51
C VAL A 108 -32.11 8.87 -5.35
N GLU A 109 -33.28 9.50 -5.36
CA GLU A 109 -34.27 9.36 -4.30
C GLU A 109 -34.86 7.94 -4.25
N GLY A 110 -35.14 7.35 -5.41
CA GLY A 110 -35.52 5.95 -5.55
C GLY A 110 -34.43 5.02 -5.04
N VAL A 111 -33.17 5.22 -5.47
CA VAL A 111 -32.04 4.41 -4.98
C VAL A 111 -31.89 4.53 -3.47
N ARG A 112 -32.00 5.74 -2.91
CA ARG A 112 -31.94 5.98 -1.47
C ARG A 112 -33.04 5.23 -0.72
N THR A 113 -34.26 5.23 -1.24
CA THR A 113 -35.41 4.57 -0.60
C THR A 113 -35.21 3.06 -0.50
N HIS A 114 -34.63 2.44 -1.54
CA HIS A 114 -34.46 0.99 -1.61
C HIS A 114 -33.14 0.47 -1.05
N THR A 115 -32.07 1.27 -1.02
CA THR A 115 -30.73 0.82 -0.60
C THR A 115 -30.18 1.55 0.63
N THR A 116 -30.84 2.61 1.10
CA THR A 116 -30.35 3.52 2.15
C THR A 116 -29.07 4.30 1.77
N ALA A 117 -28.51 4.10 0.57
CA ALA A 117 -27.42 4.92 0.04
C ALA A 117 -27.84 6.39 -0.04
N SER A 118 -26.88 7.32 0.09
CA SER A 118 -27.14 8.78 0.12
C SER A 118 -28.06 9.28 1.26
N GLY A 119 -28.44 8.43 2.23
CA GLY A 119 -29.29 8.83 3.36
C GLY A 119 -28.58 9.52 4.53
N GLY A 120 -27.25 9.59 4.50
CA GLY A 120 -26.41 10.19 5.54
C GLY A 120 -25.74 11.49 5.10
N CYS A 121 -24.48 11.40 4.68
CA CYS A 121 -23.65 12.55 4.31
C CYS A 121 -23.86 13.08 2.88
N GLY A 122 -24.64 12.38 2.04
CA GLY A 122 -24.90 12.76 0.64
C GLY A 122 -23.73 12.60 -0.34
N ALA A 123 -22.48 12.39 0.11
CA ALA A 123 -21.28 12.40 -0.75
C ALA A 123 -21.21 11.32 -1.86
N CYS A 124 -22.17 10.39 -1.90
CA CYS A 124 -22.26 9.36 -2.93
C CYS A 124 -23.38 9.63 -3.97
N SER A 125 -24.13 10.73 -3.87
CA SER A 125 -25.24 11.06 -4.77
C SER A 125 -24.78 11.17 -6.23
N GLU A 126 -23.71 11.93 -6.51
CA GLU A 126 -23.18 12.10 -7.87
C GLU A 126 -22.73 10.76 -8.47
N ARG A 127 -22.14 9.88 -7.64
CA ARG A 127 -21.75 8.53 -8.09
C ARG A 127 -22.96 7.65 -8.40
N ILE A 128 -24.06 7.85 -7.69
CA ILE A 128 -25.32 7.14 -7.95
C ILE A 128 -25.93 7.65 -9.26
N ASP A 129 -25.89 8.95 -9.52
CA ASP A 129 -26.31 9.54 -10.81
C ASP A 129 -25.49 8.98 -11.97
N ASP A 130 -24.17 8.88 -11.82
CA ASP A 130 -23.29 8.27 -12.84
C ASP A 130 -23.65 6.79 -13.10
N ILE A 131 -23.97 6.03 -12.05
CA ILE A 131 -24.42 4.64 -12.16
C ILE A 131 -25.75 4.57 -12.92
N LEU A 132 -26.74 5.37 -12.53
CA LEU A 132 -28.04 5.44 -13.20
C LEU A 132 -27.90 5.79 -14.68
N ALA A 133 -27.06 6.77 -15.02
CA ALA A 133 -26.75 7.13 -16.39
C ALA A 133 -26.09 5.99 -17.17
N SER A 134 -25.12 5.29 -16.55
CA SER A 134 -24.45 4.15 -17.20
C SER A 134 -25.40 2.96 -17.44
N VAL A 135 -26.28 2.66 -16.48
CA VAL A 135 -27.27 1.58 -16.60
C VAL A 135 -28.32 1.93 -17.66
N ALA A 136 -28.78 3.19 -17.71
CA ALA A 136 -29.71 3.65 -18.75
C ALA A 136 -29.12 3.48 -20.16
N VAL A 137 -27.83 3.76 -20.35
CA VAL A 137 -27.13 3.55 -21.63
C VAL A 137 -27.06 2.08 -22.01
N THR A 138 -26.84 1.18 -21.04
CA THR A 138 -26.84 -0.28 -21.30
C THR A 138 -28.24 -0.87 -21.53
N ALA A 139 -29.29 -0.21 -21.03
CA ALA A 139 -30.67 -0.67 -21.12
C ALA A 139 -31.42 -0.17 -22.37
N VAL A 140 -30.84 0.72 -23.20
CA VAL A 140 -31.40 1.07 -24.51
C VAL A 140 -31.34 -0.16 -25.42
N PRO A 141 -32.47 -0.83 -25.74
CA PRO A 141 -32.44 -1.98 -26.63
C PRO A 141 -32.27 -1.50 -28.06
N ALA A 142 -31.71 -2.37 -28.90
CA ALA A 142 -31.65 -2.30 -30.36
C ALA A 142 -33.05 -2.24 -31.01
N LEU A 143 -33.81 -1.17 -30.76
CA LEU A 143 -35.15 -0.94 -31.31
C LEU A 143 -35.18 0.14 -32.42
N GLN A 144 -34.01 0.60 -32.89
CA GLN A 144 -33.90 1.58 -34.00
C GLN A 144 -33.52 0.97 -35.35
N ALA A 145 -33.68 -0.35 -35.52
CA ALA A 145 -33.43 -1.03 -36.80
C ALA A 145 -34.66 -1.82 -37.27
N ALA A 146 -35.75 -1.10 -37.58
CA ALA A 146 -36.81 -1.57 -38.47
C ALA A 146 -37.71 -0.39 -38.91
N GLU A 147 -37.28 0.32 -39.94
CA GLU A 147 -38.15 0.95 -40.95
C GLU A 147 -37.66 0.53 -42.34
#